data_AF-A0AAW6U294-F1
#
_entry.id   AF-A0AAW6U294-F1
#
_cell.length_a   1.000
_cell.length_b   1.000
_cell.length_c   1.000
_cell.angle_alpha   90.00
_cell.angle_beta   90.00
_cell.angle_gamma   90.00
#
_symmetry.space_group_name_H-M   'P 1'
#
loop_
_entity.id
_entity.type
_entity.pdbx_description
1 polymer ?
#
loop_
_entity_poly.entity_id
_entity_poly.type
_entity_poly.pdbx_seq_one_letter_code
_entity_poly.pdbx_strand_id
1 'polypeptide(L)' 'MEKPCLSNPDQFPDDEVLSGCLGKAKAAWDSFLSVLVEGSPAFAAEWRYYRDGKSWLYKVTKTADLRAIRTLIDIKEQLK' A
#
# COMPACT_ATOMS: atom_id res chain seq x y z
N MET A 1 -5.27 -13.23 26.91
CA MET A 1 -4.32 -12.69 25.91
C MET A 1 -5.14 -12.37 24.67
N GLU A 2 -5.20 -11.10 24.28
CA GLU A 2 -5.88 -10.70 23.05
C GLU A 2 -5.18 -11.36 21.86
N LYS A 3 -5.97 -11.96 20.96
CA LYS A 3 -5.45 -12.69 19.82
C LYS A 3 -4.80 -11.68 18.87
N PRO A 4 -3.53 -11.83 18.48
CA PRO A 4 -2.89 -10.87 17.58
C PRO A 4 -3.67 -10.83 16.26
N CYS A 5 -4.20 -9.66 15.93
CA CYS A 5 -4.86 -9.42 14.65
C CYS A 5 -3.84 -9.58 13.51
N LEU A 6 -4.31 -9.96 12.31
CA LEU A 6 -3.48 -10.08 11.11
C LEU A 6 -2.36 -11.15 11.19
N SER A 7 -2.49 -12.14 12.07
CA SER A 7 -1.48 -13.19 12.26
C SER A 7 -1.72 -14.48 11.48
N ASN A 8 -2.88 -14.64 10.85
CA ASN A 8 -3.20 -15.83 10.07
C ASN A 8 -2.67 -15.69 8.62
N PRO A 9 -1.68 -16.49 8.19
CA PRO A 9 -1.15 -16.42 6.83
C PRO A 9 -2.16 -16.81 5.74
N ASP A 10 -3.18 -17.60 6.08
CA ASP A 10 -4.19 -18.09 5.13
C ASP A 10 -5.41 -17.16 5.04
N GLN A 11 -5.45 -16.09 5.83
CA GLN A 11 -6.50 -15.09 5.81
C GLN A 11 -5.94 -13.77 5.29
N PHE A 12 -6.34 -13.40 4.08
CA PHE A 12 -5.93 -12.13 3.49
C PHE A 12 -6.54 -10.94 4.26
N PRO A 13 -5.82 -9.81 4.44
CA PRO A 13 -6.34 -8.63 5.14
C PRO A 13 -7.31 -7.82 4.26
N ASP A 14 -8.47 -8.38 3.98
CA ASP A 14 -9.55 -7.67 3.30
C ASP A 14 -10.27 -6.67 4.23
N ASP A 15 -11.25 -5.96 3.68
CA ASP A 15 -11.95 -4.91 4.39
C ASP A 15 -12.70 -5.41 5.64
N GLU A 16 -13.29 -6.61 5.57
CA GLU A 16 -14.02 -7.23 6.67
C GLU A 16 -13.07 -7.63 7.80
N VAL A 17 -11.95 -8.28 7.47
CA VAL A 17 -10.89 -8.63 8.41
C VAL A 17 -10.34 -7.38 9.08
N LEU A 18 -10.05 -6.33 8.31
CA LEU A 18 -9.53 -5.07 8.84
C LEU A 18 -10.54 -4.34 9.72
N SER A 19 -11.82 -4.33 9.36
CA SER A 19 -12.89 -3.75 10.18
C SER A 19 -13.00 -4.45 11.54
N GLY A 20 -12.94 -5.79 11.55
CA GLY A 20 -12.92 -6.57 12.79
C GLY A 20 -11.68 -6.33 13.65
N CYS A 21 -10.51 -6.14 13.03
CA CYS A 21 -9.25 -5.91 13.74
C CYS A 21 -9.11 -4.48 14.27
N LEU A 22 -9.49 -3.48 13.47
CA LEU A 22 -9.24 -2.06 13.76
C LEU A 22 -10.42 -1.40 14.49
N GLY A 23 -11.63 -1.93 14.35
CA GLY A 23 -12.85 -1.35 14.91
C GLY A 23 -12.96 0.14 14.56
N LYS A 24 -12.99 1.00 15.59
CA LYS A 24 -13.10 2.46 15.41
C LYS A 24 -11.95 3.08 14.61
N ALA A 25 -10.76 2.47 14.62
CA ALA A 25 -9.60 2.96 13.88
C ALA A 25 -9.71 2.70 12.36
N LYS A 26 -10.69 1.91 11.91
CA LYS A 26 -10.92 1.62 10.49
C LYS A 26 -11.14 2.89 9.66
N ALA A 27 -11.82 3.90 10.22
CA ALA A 27 -12.03 5.17 9.53
C ALA A 27 -10.72 5.93 9.24
N ALA A 28 -9.74 5.87 10.15
CA ALA A 28 -8.43 6.46 9.94
C ALA A 28 -7.64 5.70 8.87
N TRP A 29 -7.76 4.37 8.84
CA TRP A 29 -7.19 3.52 7.80
C TRP A 29 -7.76 3.84 6.41
N ASP A 30 -9.07 4.02 6.29
CA ASP A 30 -9.71 4.34 5.01
C ASP A 30 -9.31 5.72 4.49
N SER A 31 -9.17 6.69 5.40
CA SER A 31 -8.64 8.01 5.08
C SER A 31 -7.19 7.92 4.58
N PHE A 32 -6.36 7.10 5.23
CA PHE A 32 -4.98 6.86 4.80
C PHE A 32 -4.90 6.21 3.42
N LEU A 33 -5.71 5.18 3.15
CA LEU A 33 -5.78 4.56 1.82
C LEU A 33 -6.21 5.55 0.75
N SER A 34 -7.17 6.43 1.04
CA SER A 34 -7.63 7.46 0.11
C SER A 34 -6.49 8.40 -0.29
N VAL A 35 -5.66 8.84 0.67
CA VAL A 35 -4.47 9.66 0.39
C VAL A 35 -3.46 8.94 -0.50
N LEU A 36 -3.26 7.63 -0.28
CA LEU A 36 -2.36 6.84 -1.12
C LEU A 36 -2.86 6.71 -2.56
N VAL A 37 -4.18 6.53 -2.74
CA VAL A 37 -4.80 6.43 -4.07
C VAL A 37 -4.75 7.77 -4.80
N GLU A 38 -5.02 8.88 -4.13
CA GLU A 38 -4.88 10.23 -4.70
C GLU A 38 -3.43 10.54 -5.13
N GLY A 39 -2.45 10.02 -4.37
CA GLY A 39 -1.03 10.13 -4.71
C GLY A 39 -0.57 9.20 -5.82
N SER A 40 -1.40 8.29 -6.33
CA SER A 40 -1.05 7.36 -7.41
C SER A 40 -0.80 8.12 -8.73
N PRO A 41 0.27 7.82 -9.49
CA PRO A 41 1.16 6.66 -9.41
C PRO A 41 2.41 6.82 -8.53
N ALA A 42 2.53 7.88 -7.72
CA ALA A 42 3.74 8.16 -6.92
C ALA A 42 4.00 7.15 -5.78
N PHE A 43 3.01 6.33 -5.44
CA PHE A 43 3.11 5.29 -4.43
C PHE A 43 2.65 3.94 -5.00
N ALA A 44 3.39 2.89 -4.66
CA ALA A 44 3.00 1.50 -4.84
C ALA A 44 2.75 0.88 -3.47
N ALA A 45 1.63 0.18 -3.33
CA ALA A 45 1.22 -0.44 -2.08
C ALA A 45 0.81 -1.90 -2.28
N GLU A 46 1.15 -2.76 -1.34
CA GLU A 46 0.89 -4.20 -1.39
C GLU A 46 0.83 -4.80 0.02
N TRP A 47 -0.01 -5.83 0.20
CA TRP A 47 -0.01 -6.64 1.41
C TRP A 47 1.10 -7.69 1.35
N ARG A 48 1.85 -7.85 2.45
CA ARG A 48 2.88 -8.89 2.59
C ARG A 48 2.78 -9.57 3.95
N TYR A 49 2.86 -10.90 3.94
CA TYR A 49 2.99 -11.68 5.17
C TYR A 49 4.46 -11.87 5.53
N TYR A 50 4.83 -11.41 6.72
CA TYR A 50 6.18 -11.52 7.27
C TYR A 50 6.24 -12.73 8.21
N ARG A 51 7.07 -13.73 7.86
CA ARG A 51 7.13 -15.02 8.59
C ARG A 51 7.85 -14.92 9.93
N ASP A 52 8.81 -14.03 10.03
CA ASP A 52 9.56 -13.70 11.25
C ASP A 52 8.65 -13.04 12.30
N GLY A 53 7.82 -12.08 11.87
CA GLY A 53 6.81 -11.45 12.72
C GLY A 53 5.47 -12.20 12.81
N LYS A 54 5.28 -13.24 11.99
CA LYS A 54 4.02 -13.97 11.78
C LYS A 54 2.81 -13.01 11.66
N SER A 55 2.95 -12.01 10.79
CA SER A 55 1.96 -10.95 10.66
C SER A 55 1.88 -10.39 9.24
N TRP A 56 0.69 -10.00 8.83
CA TRP A 56 0.47 -9.20 7.62
C TRP A 56 0.79 -7.73 7.88
N LEU A 57 1.56 -7.15 6.97
CA LEU A 57 1.85 -5.72 6.96
C LEU A 57 1.52 -5.14 5.58
N TYR A 58 0.97 -3.94 5.58
CA TYR A 58 0.73 -3.18 4.36
C TYR A 58 1.96 -2.37 4.01
N LYS A 59 2.67 -2.80 2.98
CA LYS A 59 3.90 -2.16 2.52
C LYS A 59 3.53 -1.04 1.55
N VAL A 60 4.03 0.16 1.82
CA VAL A 60 3.92 1.31 0.93
C VAL A 60 5.32 1.76 0.52
N THR A 61 5.52 1.98 -0.77
CA THR A 61 6.79 2.44 -1.33
C THR A 61 6.56 3.60 -2.27
N LYS A 62 7.46 4.58 -2.26
CA LYS A 62 7.47 5.64 -3.26
C LYS A 62 7.98 5.06 -4.57
N THR A 63 7.22 5.22 -5.65
CA THR A 63 7.70 4.86 -6.98
C THR A 63 8.68 5.93 -7.45
N ALA A 64 9.72 5.52 -8.17
CA ALA A 64 10.57 6.48 -8.84
C ALA A 64 9.71 7.25 -9.85
N ASP A 65 9.76 8.58 -9.81
CA ASP A 65 9.03 9.42 -10.77
C ASP A 65 9.68 9.30 -12.16
N LEU A 66 9.29 8.25 -12.88
CA LEU A 66 9.74 8.02 -14.25
C LEU A 66 9.15 9.05 -15.22
N ARG A 67 8.24 9.94 -14.80
CA ARG A 67 7.72 11.00 -15.68
C ARG A 67 8.83 11.92 -16.14
N ALA A 68 9.76 12.30 -15.26
CA ALA A 68 10.90 13.13 -15.66
C ALA A 68 11.78 12.43 -16.72
N ILE A 69 12.03 11.13 -16.54
CA ILE A 69 12.79 10.33 -17.51
C ILE A 69 12.02 10.18 -18.83
N ARG A 70 10.71 9.94 -18.77
CA ARG A 70 9.85 9.83 -19.96
C ARG A 70 9.79 11.16 -20.72
N THR A 71 9.57 12.27 -20.04
CA THR A 71 9.59 13.61 -20.63
C THR A 71 10.94 13.90 -21.30
N LEU A 72 12.06 13.53 -20.69
CA LEU A 72 13.39 13.70 -21.31
C LEU A 72 13.59 12.82 -22.55
N ILE A 73 13.02 11.62 -22.58
CA ILE A 73 13.01 10.75 -23.77
C ILE A 73 12.16 11.39 -24.88
N ASP A 74 10.94 11.81 -24.57
CA ASP A 74 10.02 12.43 -25.53
C ASP A 74 10.61 13.73 -26.11
N ILE A 75 11.26 14.57 -25.29
CA ILE A 75 11.99 15.77 -25.74
C ILE A 75 13.14 15.40 -26.69
N LYS A 76 13.93 14.37 -26.38
CA LYS A 76 15.02 13.91 -27.25
C LYS A 76 14.53 13.36 -28.58
N GLU A 77 13.34 12.76 -28.62
CA GLU A 77 12.73 12.28 -29.87
C GLU A 77 12.23 13.43 -30.75
N GLN A 78 11.66 14.49 -30.17
CA GLN A 78 11.21 15.68 -30.92
C GLN A 78 12.37 16.51 -31.51
N LEU A 79 13.58 16.37 -30.98
CA LEU A 79 14.78 17.06 -31.46
C LEU A 79 15.54 16.29 -32.56
N LYS A 80 15.05 15.12 -32.98
CA LYS A 80 15.58 14.36 -34.12
C LYS A 80 14.73 14.58 -35.36
#